data_AF-A0A917WWM0-F1
#
_entry.id   AF-A0A917WWM0-F1
#
_cell.length_a   1.000
_cell.length_b   1.000
_cell.length_c   1.000
_cell.angle_alpha   90.00
_cell.angle_beta   90.00
_cell.angle_gamma   90.00
#
_symmetry.space_group_name_H-M   'P 1'
#
loop_
_entity.id
_entity.type
_entity.pdbx_description
1 polymer ?
#
loop_
_entity_poly.entity_id
_entity_poly.type
_entity_poly.pdbx_seq_one_letter_code
_entity_poly.pdbx_strand_id
1 'polypeptide(L)' 'MLYRTFGCVRVVWNRTLAARHRRWHSECKSTSYAETDRALTEAKKLPELAFLNDVSSVPLQQTLRHQHTAMTAFFQ' A
#
# COMPACT_ATOMS: atom_id res chain seq x y z
N MET A 1 -7.77 -6.95 -18.61
CA MET A 1 -7.71 -7.34 -17.19
C MET A 1 -6.37 -6.94 -16.54
N LEU A 2 -5.23 -7.29 -17.15
CA LEU A 2 -3.90 -7.04 -16.57
C LEU A 2 -3.53 -5.55 -16.36
N TYR A 3 -3.84 -4.68 -17.33
CA TYR A 3 -3.62 -3.22 -17.20
C TYR A 3 -4.32 -2.59 -15.99
N ARG A 4 -5.52 -3.09 -15.65
CA ARG A 4 -6.28 -2.61 -14.48
C ARG A 4 -5.61 -2.99 -13.17
N THR A 5 -5.13 -4.24 -13.09
CA THR A 5 -4.35 -4.72 -11.95
C THR A 5 -3.07 -3.90 -11.76
N PHE A 6 -2.31 -3.64 -12.82
CA PHE A 6 -1.12 -2.79 -12.73
C PHE A 6 -1.45 -1.36 -12.30
N GLY A 7 -2.53 -0.79 -12.80
CA GLY A 7 -3.04 0.52 -12.36
C GLY A 7 -3.32 0.54 -10.86
N CYS A 8 -4.06 -0.46 -10.36
CA CYS A 8 -4.39 -0.58 -8.93
C CYS A 8 -3.14 -0.77 -8.06
N VAL A 9 -2.21 -1.64 -8.49
CA VAL A 9 -0.93 -1.86 -7.82
C VAL A 9 -0.14 -0.57 -7.69
N ARG A 10 -0.04 0.23 -8.77
CA ARG A 10 0.66 1.53 -8.76
C ARG A 10 0.02 2.52 -7.78
N VAL A 11 -1.31 2.57 -7.73
CA VAL A 11 -2.04 3.43 -6.79
C VAL A 11 -1.76 3.02 -5.33
N VAL A 12 -1.87 1.73 -5.02
CA VAL A 12 -1.59 1.19 -3.68
C VAL A 12 -0.14 1.44 -3.27
N TRP A 13 0.81 1.20 -4.17
CA TRP A 13 2.23 1.48 -3.93
C TRP A 13 2.48 2.94 -3.57
N ASN A 14 2.02 3.87 -4.42
CA ASN A 14 2.27 5.30 -4.24
C ASN A 14 1.59 5.85 -2.98
N ARG A 15 0.33 5.46 -2.72
CA ARG A 15 -0.40 5.90 -1.53
C ARG A 15 0.28 5.42 -0.24
N THR A 16 0.72 4.17 -0.23
CA THR A 16 1.39 3.58 0.94
C THR A 16 2.76 4.21 1.17
N LEU A 17 3.54 4.44 0.10
CA LEU A 17 4.83 5.13 0.18
C LEU A 17 4.67 6.56 0.73
N ALA A 18 3.69 7.31 0.23
CA ALA A 18 3.40 8.67 0.70
C ALA A 18 2.98 8.70 2.18
N ALA A 19 2.23 7.69 2.65
CA ALA A 19 1.86 7.57 4.06
C ALA A 19 3.07 7.24 4.94
N ARG A 20 3.90 6.29 4.53
CA ARG A 20 5.15 5.93 5.22
C ARG A 20 6.09 7.13 5.34
N HIS A 21 6.30 7.85 4.23
CA HIS A 21 7.14 9.04 4.18
C HIS A 21 6.63 10.11 5.15
N ARG A 22 5.32 10.42 5.13
CA ARG A 22 4.73 11.39 6.08
C ARG A 22 4.98 10.98 7.53
N ARG A 23 4.70 9.73 7.90
CA ARG A 23 4.87 9.24 9.28
C ARG A 23 6.32 9.26 9.73
N TRP A 24 7.24 8.92 8.83
CA TRP A 24 8.67 9.00 9.12
C TRP A 24 9.10 10.44 9.41
N HIS A 25 8.70 11.41 8.58
CA HIS A 25 9.03 12.82 8.78
C HIS A 25 8.37 13.44 10.02
N SER A 26 7.16 13.01 10.38
CA SER A 26 6.44 13.59 11.52
C SER A 26 6.79 12.94 12.86
N GLU A 27 7.05 11.63 12.87
CA GLU A 27 7.18 10.86 14.11
C GLU A 27 8.48 10.06 14.21
N CYS A 28 9.31 10.02 13.17
CA CYS A 28 10.48 9.12 13.06
C CYS A 28 10.10 7.64 13.29
N LYS A 29 8.89 7.23 12.89
CA LYS A 29 8.38 5.87 13.07
C LYS A 29 8.20 5.15 11.75
N SER A 30 8.65 3.89 11.72
CA SER A 30 8.34 2.97 10.63
C SER A 30 6.87 2.54 10.70
N THR A 31 6.35 2.07 9.56
CA THR A 31 5.00 1.50 9.49
C THR A 31 5.10 0.00 9.27
N SER A 32 4.42 -0.79 10.08
CA SER A 32 4.38 -2.25 9.93
C SER A 32 3.57 -2.68 8.70
N TYR A 33 3.76 -3.92 8.24
CA TYR A 33 2.92 -4.50 7.19
C TYR A 33 1.43 -4.53 7.60
N ALA A 34 1.14 -4.93 8.84
CA ALA A 34 -0.23 -5.05 9.35
C ALA A 34 -0.98 -3.70 9.34
N GLU A 35 -0.30 -2.60 9.65
CA GLU A 35 -0.88 -1.26 9.54
C GLU A 35 -1.22 -0.90 8.09
N THR A 36 -0.34 -1.24 7.14
CA THR A 36 -0.61 -0.97 5.71
C THR A 36 -1.71 -1.84 5.12
N ASP A 37 -1.84 -3.10 5.55
CA ASP A 37 -2.91 -4.00 5.12
C ASP A 37 -4.28 -3.54 5.66
N ARG A 38 -4.33 -3.07 6.92
CA ARG A 38 -5.53 -2.43 7.48
C ARG A 38 -5.89 -1.15 6.72
N ALA A 39 -4.91 -0.29 6.44
CA ALA A 39 -5.13 0.94 5.68
C ALA A 39 -5.64 0.65 4.25
N LEU A 40 -5.17 -0.42 3.61
CA LEU A 40 -5.69 -0.88 2.32
C LEU A 40 -7.15 -1.31 2.45
N THR A 41 -7.49 -2.07 3.49
CA THR A 41 -8.87 -2.53 3.75
C THR A 41 -9.82 -1.34 3.90
N GLU A 42 -9.44 -0.32 4.66
CA GLU A 42 -10.24 0.91 4.79
C GLU A 42 -10.29 1.71 3.48
N ALA A 43 -9.17 1.81 2.77
CA ALA A 43 -9.10 2.50 1.48
C ALA A 43 -10.07 1.91 0.46
N LYS A 44 -10.21 0.58 0.40
CA LYS A 44 -11.15 -0.09 -0.52
C LYS A 44 -12.63 0.22 -0.24
N LYS A 45 -12.97 0.75 0.94
CA LYS A 45 -14.35 1.17 1.29
C LYS A 45 -14.65 2.59 0.81
N LEU A 46 -13.64 3.38 0.49
CA LEU A 46 -13.81 4.76 0.06
C LEU A 46 -14.34 4.79 -1.39
N PRO A 47 -15.36 5.61 -1.71
CA PRO A 47 -15.96 5.65 -3.06
C PRO A 47 -14.93 5.93 -4.16
N GLU A 48 -13.97 6.82 -3.91
CA GLU A 48 -12.93 7.20 -4.87
C GLU A 48 -11.89 6.10 -5.12
N LEU A 49 -11.83 5.09 -4.25
CA LEU A 49 -10.93 3.93 -4.35
C LEU A 49 -11.69 2.60 -4.49
N ALA A 50 -13.02 2.64 -4.66
CA ALA A 50 -13.85 1.45 -4.78
C ALA A 50 -13.40 0.55 -5.94
N PHE A 51 -12.80 1.14 -6.98
CA PHE A 51 -12.23 0.42 -8.14
C PHE A 51 -11.13 -0.60 -7.76
N LEU A 52 -10.50 -0.47 -6.59
CA LEU A 52 -9.55 -1.45 -6.06
C LEU A 52 -10.22 -2.79 -5.72
N ASN A 53 -11.55 -2.84 -5.62
CA ASN A 53 -12.29 -4.08 -5.40
C ASN A 53 -12.51 -4.91 -6.66
N ASP A 54 -12.40 -4.32 -7.85
CA ASP A 54 -12.61 -5.07 -9.11
C ASP A 54 -11.33 -5.78 -9.60
N VAL A 55 -10.31 -5.88 -8.74
CA VAL A 55 -9.13 -6.73 -8.94
C VAL A 55 -8.92 -7.63 -7.73
N SER A 56 -8.24 -8.76 -7.92
CA SER A 56 -7.85 -9.64 -6.81
C SER A 56 -7.04 -8.86 -5.76
N SER A 57 -7.31 -9.12 -4.47
CA SER A 57 -6.55 -8.53 -3.37
C SER A 57 -5.11 -9.04 -3.31
N VAL A 58 -4.83 -10.22 -3.86
CA VAL A 58 -3.51 -10.88 -3.81
C VAL A 58 -2.40 -9.97 -4.37
N PRO A 59 -2.46 -9.43 -5.60
CA PRO A 59 -1.43 -8.53 -6.11
C PRO A 59 -1.29 -7.24 -5.28
N LEU A 60 -2.37 -6.70 -4.71
CA LEU A 60 -2.31 -5.51 -3.86
C LEU A 60 -1.57 -5.80 -2.55
N GLN A 61 -1.87 -6.93 -1.90
CA GLN A 61 -1.20 -7.35 -0.67
C GLN A 61 0.26 -7.75 -0.91
N GLN A 62 0.56 -8.43 -2.02
CA GLN A 62 1.95 -8.72 -2.40
C GLN A 62 2.76 -7.44 -2.62
N THR A 63 2.16 -6.42 -3.24
CA THR A 63 2.77 -5.09 -3.38
C THR A 63 3.14 -4.49 -2.03
N LEU A 64 2.26 -4.58 -1.03
CA LEU A 64 2.55 -4.11 0.33
C LEU A 64 3.67 -4.90 1.01
N ARG A 65 3.72 -6.24 0.83
CA ARG A 65 4.81 -7.08 1.35
C ARG A 65 6.15 -6.69 0.75
N HIS A 66 6.22 -6.57 -0.58
CA HIS A 66 7.43 -6.15 -1.28
C HIS A 66 7.90 -4.77 -0.82
N GLN A 67 6.97 -3.82 -0.69
CA GLN A 67 7.31 -2.48 -0.21
C GLN A 67 7.80 -2.49 1.24
N HIS A 68 7.20 -3.31 2.11
CA HIS A 68 7.64 -3.46 3.49
C HIS A 68 9.06 -4.03 3.56
N THR A 69 9.35 -5.13 2.84
CA THR A 69 10.69 -5.73 2.79
C THR A 69 11.73 -4.73 2.27
N ALA A 70 11.42 -4.00 1.19
CA ALA A 70 12.33 -3.00 0.63
C ALA A 70 12.62 -1.86 1.62
N MET A 71 11.61 -1.38 2.35
CA MET A 71 11.79 -0.34 3.37
C MET A 71 12.60 -0.86 4.56
N THR A 72 12.30 -2.06 5.05
CA THR A 72 13.05 -2.66 6.16
C THR A 72 14.52 -2.84 5.78
N ALA A 73 14.81 -3.37 4.59
CA ALA A 73 16.18 -3.55 4.10
C ALA A 73 16.94 -2.22 3.87
N PHE A 74 16.23 -1.12 3.59
CA PHE A 74 16.85 0.20 3.39
C PHE A 74 17.26 0.88 4.71
N PHE A 75 16.53 0.63 5.80
CA PHE A 75 16.77 1.26 7.11
C PHE A 75 17.49 0.34 8.12
N GLN A 76 17.83 -0.89 7.73
CA GLN A 76 18.73 -1.78 8.45
C GLN A 76 20.18 -1.46 8.10
#